data_AF-S4RFX3-F1
#
_entry.id   AF-S4RFX3-F1
#
_cell.length_a   1.000
_cell.length_b   1.000
_cell.length_c   1.000
_cell.angle_alpha   90.00
_cell.angle_beta   90.00
_cell.angle_gamma   90.00
#
_symmetry.space_group_name_H-M   'P 1'
#
loop_
_entity.id
_entity.type
_entity.pdbx_description
1 polymer ?
#
loop_
_entity_poly.entity_id
_entity_poly.type
_entity_poly.pdbx_seq_one_letter_code
_entity_poly.pdbx_strand_id
1 'polypeptide(L)'
;GLEEMVEELNSGKVMYAFCKVKDSKAGLCKYVLINWIGEGVSDGRKGTCANHVNSVANFFKGAHVTINARAEEDVEPEVIMEKVGKAAGVTFGLQQENSCFVDNAPRKPVGSVYQKTNAAVEIKRVKNDGFWARAE
;
A
#
# COMPACT_ATOMS: atom_id res chain seq x y z
N GLY A 1 -20.26 -5.15 -3.80
CA GLY A 1 -19.82 -4.50 -5.05
C GLY A 1 -19.55 -3.04 -4.82
N LEU A 2 -19.26 -2.26 -5.87
CA LEU A 2 -19.22 -0.80 -5.74
C LEU A 2 -20.65 -0.26 -5.57
N GLU A 3 -21.60 -0.92 -6.21
CA GLU A 3 -23.04 -0.67 -6.19
C GLU A 3 -23.61 -0.88 -4.77
N GLU A 4 -23.40 -2.05 -4.18
CA GLU A 4 -23.80 -2.35 -2.80
C GLU A 4 -23.19 -1.36 -1.78
N MET A 5 -21.98 -0.85 -2.05
CA MET A 5 -21.35 0.14 -1.18
C MET A 5 -22.09 1.48 -1.25
N VAL A 6 -22.57 1.89 -2.43
CA VAL A 6 -23.35 3.14 -2.59
C VAL A 6 -24.67 3.04 -1.84
N GLU A 7 -25.34 1.89 -1.89
CA GLU A 7 -26.63 1.66 -1.21
C GLU A 7 -26.54 1.79 0.32
N GLU A 8 -25.38 1.53 0.91
CA GLU A 8 -25.15 1.64 2.36
C GLU A 8 -24.81 3.07 2.82
N LEU A 9 -24.54 3.99 1.89
CA LEU A 9 -24.24 5.37 2.24
C LEU A 9 -25.49 6.10 2.71
N ASN A 10 -25.34 6.89 3.78
CA ASN A 10 -26.45 7.60 4.39
C ASN A 10 -26.22 9.10 4.38
N SER A 11 -27.14 9.85 3.79
CA SER A 11 -27.07 11.31 3.66
C SER A 11 -27.09 12.04 5.00
N GLY A 12 -27.54 11.42 6.10
CA GLY A 12 -27.52 11.99 7.45
C GLY A 12 -26.23 11.74 8.25
N LYS A 13 -25.23 11.08 7.67
CA LYS A 13 -24.01 10.65 8.39
C LYS A 13 -22.74 11.01 7.64
N VAL A 14 -21.66 11.16 8.41
CA VAL A 14 -20.29 11.13 7.87
C VAL A 14 -19.84 9.68 7.87
N MET A 15 -19.37 9.19 6.73
CA MET A 15 -18.95 7.81 6.53
C MET A 15 -17.64 7.76 5.75
N TYR A 16 -17.00 6.60 5.80
CA TYR A 16 -15.81 6.31 5.01
C TYR A 16 -16.01 4.96 4.35
N ALA A 17 -15.72 4.88 3.07
CA ALA A 17 -15.72 3.61 2.34
C ALA A 17 -14.35 3.34 1.74
N PHE A 18 -13.94 2.08 1.76
CA PHE A 18 -12.68 1.63 1.19
C PHE A 18 -12.94 0.42 0.32
N CYS A 19 -12.76 0.57 -0.99
CA CYS A 19 -13.12 -0.47 -1.95
C CYS A 19 -11.98 -0.76 -2.94
N LYS A 20 -12.00 -1.98 -3.47
CA LYS A 20 -11.09 -2.44 -4.52
C LYS A 20 -11.84 -2.45 -5.84
N VAL A 21 -11.31 -1.76 -6.84
CA VAL A 21 -11.87 -1.71 -8.19
C VAL A 21 -10.84 -2.17 -9.22
N LYS A 22 -11.30 -2.75 -10.33
CA LYS A 22 -10.43 -3.16 -11.43
C LYS A 22 -10.45 -2.08 -12.51
N ASP A 23 -9.33 -1.42 -12.74
CA ASP A 23 -9.20 -0.42 -13.79
C ASP A 23 -9.37 -1.07 -15.16
N SER A 24 -10.36 -0.61 -15.93
CA SER A 24 -10.65 -1.14 -17.27
C SER A 24 -9.54 -0.83 -18.27
N LYS A 25 -8.77 0.25 -18.05
CA LYS A 25 -7.69 0.67 -18.96
C LYS A 25 -6.40 -0.10 -18.73
N ALA A 26 -6.05 -0.35 -17.46
CA ALA A 26 -4.79 -0.98 -17.08
C ALA A 26 -4.92 -2.47 -16.72
N GLY A 27 -6.14 -2.98 -16.48
CA GLY A 27 -6.37 -4.33 -15.96
C GLY A 27 -5.92 -4.54 -14.51
N LEU A 28 -5.32 -3.52 -13.89
CA LEU A 28 -4.80 -3.53 -12.52
C LEU A 28 -5.90 -3.23 -11.51
N CYS A 29 -5.81 -3.86 -10.34
CA CYS A 29 -6.68 -3.53 -9.23
C CYS A 29 -6.14 -2.29 -8.50
N LYS A 30 -7.01 -1.32 -8.25
CA LYS A 30 -6.71 -0.13 -7.47
C LYS A 30 -7.60 -0.08 -6.23
N TYR A 31 -7.08 0.52 -5.18
CA TYR A 31 -7.84 0.79 -3.96
C TYR A 31 -8.30 2.24 -3.93
N VAL A 32 -9.56 2.45 -3.59
CA VAL A 32 -10.20 3.77 -3.53
C VAL A 32 -10.66 4.00 -2.10
N LEU A 33 -10.27 5.15 -1.55
CA LEU A 33 -10.79 5.67 -0.29
C LEU A 33 -11.81 6.76 -0.60
N ILE A 34 -13.01 6.63 -0.05
CA ILE A 34 -14.10 7.60 -0.22
C ILE A 34 -14.40 8.22 1.14
N ASN A 35 -14.30 9.55 1.20
CA ASN A 35 -14.71 10.35 2.34
C ASN A 35 -16.12 10.88 2.04
N TRP A 36 -17.13 10.27 2.66
CA TRP A 36 -18.53 10.63 2.48
C TRP A 36 -18.99 11.62 3.55
N ILE A 37 -19.46 12.78 3.12
CA ILE A 37 -20.09 13.79 3.99
C ILE A 37 -21.50 14.02 3.46
N GLY A 38 -22.45 13.23 3.96
CA GLY A 38 -23.84 13.34 3.53
C GLY A 38 -24.43 14.74 3.72
N GLU A 39 -25.32 15.12 2.81
CA GLU A 39 -25.91 16.47 2.76
C GLU A 39 -26.68 16.86 4.04
N GLY A 40 -27.32 15.88 4.69
CA GLY A 40 -28.08 16.05 5.92
C GLY A 40 -27.24 16.16 7.19
N VAL A 41 -25.91 16.10 7.09
CA VAL A 41 -25.01 16.28 8.23
C VAL A 41 -24.98 17.76 8.66
N SER A 42 -25.07 18.03 9.96
CA SER A 42 -24.94 19.39 10.49
C SER A 42 -23.52 19.96 10.34
N ASP A 43 -23.39 21.27 10.14
CA ASP A 43 -22.08 21.89 9.86
C ASP A 43 -21.07 21.74 11.00
N GLY A 44 -21.52 21.76 12.25
CA GLY A 44 -20.68 21.47 13.41
C GLY A 44 -20.08 20.06 13.38
N ARG A 45 -20.84 19.08 12.88
CA ARG A 45 -20.36 17.70 12.70
C ARG A 45 -19.40 17.58 11.53
N LYS A 46 -19.66 18.28 10.40
CA LYS A 46 -18.74 18.36 9.24
C LYS A 46 -17.37 18.89 9.68
N GLY A 47 -17.36 19.99 10.45
CA GLY A 47 -16.11 20.59 10.97
C GLY A 47 -15.34 19.64 11.89
N THR A 48 -16.03 18.95 12.80
CA THR A 48 -15.39 17.99 13.71
C THR A 48 -14.77 16.82 12.94
N CYS A 49 -15.49 16.28 11.96
CA CYS A 49 -15.05 15.13 11.17
C CYS A 49 -13.96 15.45 10.15
N ALA A 50 -13.69 16.72 9.83
CA ALA A 50 -12.58 17.10 8.95
C ALA A 50 -11.23 16.59 9.47
N ASN A 51 -11.05 16.59 10.80
CA ASN A 51 -9.84 16.07 11.44
C ASN A 51 -9.70 14.55 11.32
N HIS A 52 -10.81 13.82 11.17
CA HIS A 52 -10.77 12.35 11.03
C HIS A 52 -10.18 11.92 9.69
N VAL A 53 -10.34 12.72 8.63
CA VAL A 53 -9.90 12.38 7.26
C VAL A 53 -8.43 11.98 7.25
N ASN A 54 -7.58 12.72 7.97
CA ASN A 54 -6.15 12.41 8.05
C ASN A 54 -5.89 11.08 8.78
N SER A 55 -6.56 10.84 9.91
CA SER A 55 -6.44 9.58 10.63
C SER A 55 -6.91 8.38 9.80
N VAL A 56 -8.01 8.53 9.07
CA VAL A 56 -8.57 7.49 8.20
C VAL A 56 -7.66 7.22 7.00
N ALA A 57 -7.13 8.27 6.35
CA ALA A 57 -6.15 8.11 5.27
C ALA A 57 -4.87 7.41 5.75
N ASN A 58 -4.41 7.72 6.96
CA ASN A 58 -3.25 7.06 7.57
C ASN A 58 -3.53 5.61 7.99
N PHE A 59 -4.79 5.26 8.28
CA PHE A 59 -5.19 3.90 8.56
C PHE A 59 -5.26 3.06 7.27
N PHE A 60 -5.92 3.57 6.23
CA PHE A 60 -6.03 2.93 4.91
C PHE A 60 -4.86 3.29 3.99
N LYS A 61 -3.63 2.96 4.42
CA LYS A 61 -2.43 3.17 3.61
C LYS A 61 -2.53 2.39 2.30
N GLY A 62 -2.06 2.99 1.20
CA GLY A 62 -2.09 2.37 -0.12
C GLY A 62 -3.38 2.60 -0.92
N ALA A 63 -4.26 3.48 -0.45
CA ALA A 63 -5.30 4.05 -1.31
C ALA A 63 -4.64 4.74 -2.52
N HIS A 64 -5.00 4.30 -3.72
CA HIS A 64 -4.48 4.86 -4.97
C HIS A 64 -5.20 6.15 -5.34
N VAL A 65 -6.50 6.21 -4.99
CA VAL A 65 -7.37 7.37 -5.23
C VAL A 65 -8.11 7.68 -3.95
N THR A 66 -8.14 8.95 -3.59
CA THR A 66 -8.99 9.46 -2.51
C THR A 66 -10.05 10.36 -3.11
N ILE A 67 -11.32 10.08 -2.83
CA ILE A 67 -12.48 10.81 -3.34
C ILE A 67 -13.19 11.45 -2.16
N ASN A 68 -13.45 12.75 -2.24
CA ASN A 68 -14.36 13.42 -1.33
C ASN A 68 -15.73 13.51 -2.01
N ALA A 69 -16.75 12.95 -1.37
CA ALA A 69 -18.10 12.88 -1.90
C ALA A 69 -19.10 13.50 -0.92
N ARG A 70 -20.11 14.18 -1.45
CA ARG A 70 -21.17 14.82 -0.65
C ARG A 70 -22.56 14.35 -1.01
N ALA A 71 -22.76 13.93 -2.26
CA ALA A 71 -24.02 13.46 -2.78
C ALA A 71 -23.84 12.12 -3.52
N GLU A 72 -24.94 11.41 -3.75
CA GLU A 72 -24.92 10.09 -4.39
C GLU A 72 -24.32 10.12 -5.80
N GLU A 73 -24.48 11.24 -6.52
CA GLU A 73 -23.85 11.52 -7.81
C GLU A 73 -22.31 11.45 -7.77
N ASP A 74 -21.68 11.78 -6.63
CA ASP A 74 -20.21 11.75 -6.51
C ASP A 74 -19.64 10.32 -6.39
N VAL A 75 -20.50 9.37 -6.02
CA VAL A 75 -20.16 7.98 -5.73
C VAL A 75 -20.77 7.00 -6.72
N GLU A 76 -21.41 7.50 -7.79
CA GLU A 76 -21.85 6.66 -8.89
C GLU A 76 -20.67 5.83 -9.44
N PRO A 77 -20.88 4.54 -9.76
CA PRO A 77 -19.82 3.66 -10.24
C PRO A 77 -19.03 4.24 -11.40
N GLU A 78 -19.70 4.90 -12.34
CA GLU A 78 -19.09 5.52 -13.52
C GLU A 78 -18.14 6.66 -13.13
N VAL A 79 -18.56 7.53 -12.21
CA VAL A 79 -17.79 8.68 -11.72
C VAL A 79 -16.54 8.22 -10.96
N ILE A 80 -16.69 7.20 -10.11
CA ILE A 80 -15.57 6.60 -9.39
C ILE A 80 -14.57 5.99 -10.37
N MET A 81 -15.06 5.20 -11.34
CA MET A 81 -14.22 4.56 -12.34
C MET A 81 -13.49 5.56 -13.25
N GLU A 82 -14.12 6.69 -13.59
CA GLU A 82 -13.48 7.78 -14.33
C GLU A 82 -12.31 8.37 -13.53
N LYS A 83 -12.52 8.69 -12.24
CA LYS A 83 -11.48 9.20 -11.33
C LYS A 83 -10.33 8.20 -11.19
N VAL A 84 -10.64 6.91 -11.10
CA VAL A 84 -9.67 5.80 -11.03
C VAL A 84 -8.84 5.69 -12.32
N GLY A 85 -9.49 5.85 -13.47
CA GLY A 85 -8.83 5.86 -14.78
C GLY A 85 -7.93 7.08 -14.98
N LYS A 86 -8.31 8.26 -14.47
CA LYS A 86 -7.47 9.48 -14.51
C LYS A 86 -6.26 9.38 -13.58
N ALA A 87 -6.42 8.77 -12.41
CA ALA A 87 -5.31 8.51 -11.48
C ALA A 87 -4.31 7.46 -12.00
N ALA A 88 -4.60 6.80 -13.14
CA ALA A 88 -3.63 6.02 -13.91
C ALA A 88 -2.62 6.94 -14.62
N GLY A 89 -1.86 7.74 -13.87
CA GLY A 89 -0.87 8.68 -14.40
C GLY A 89 0.37 8.04 -15.03
N VAL A 90 0.28 6.79 -15.49
CA VAL A 90 1.33 6.13 -16.25
C VAL A 90 0.67 5.42 -17.43
N THR A 91 0.83 6.01 -18.61
CA THR A 91 0.62 5.31 -19.89
C THR A 91 1.67 4.21 -19.96
N PHE A 92 1.37 3.04 -19.40
CA PHE A 92 2.19 1.86 -19.60
C PHE A 92 2.01 1.42 -21.05
N GLY A 93 2.81 2.01 -21.94
CA GLY A 93 3.07 1.43 -23.24
C GLY A 93 3.72 0.07 -23.02
N LEU A 94 2.93 -0.98 -23.26
CA LEU A 94 3.37 -2.33 -23.58
C LEU A 94 4.25 -3.05 -22.53
N GLN A 95 3.68 -4.01 -21.81
CA GLN A 95 4.08 -5.42 -21.91
C GLN A 95 3.08 -6.29 -21.13
N GLN A 96 2.56 -7.33 -21.78
CA GLN A 96 1.87 -8.42 -21.09
C GLN A 96 2.79 -9.00 -20.04
N GLU A 97 2.37 -9.06 -18.77
CA GLU A 97 2.54 -10.25 -17.96
C GLU A 97 1.81 -10.15 -16.61
N ASN A 98 1.31 -11.30 -16.21
CA ASN A 98 0.42 -11.53 -15.10
C ASN A 98 1.02 -11.19 -13.73
N SER A 99 0.11 -11.01 -12.76
CA SER A 99 0.24 -11.18 -11.31
C SER A 99 0.53 -9.94 -10.45
N CYS A 100 -0.49 -9.63 -9.65
CA CYS A 100 -0.46 -9.37 -8.21
C CYS A 100 0.91 -9.13 -7.55
N PHE A 101 1.04 -8.01 -6.85
CA PHE A 101 2.02 -7.72 -5.80
C PHE A 101 3.46 -8.19 -6.09
N VAL A 102 4.24 -7.32 -6.72
CA VAL A 102 5.69 -7.47 -6.81
C VAL A 102 6.33 -6.30 -6.07
N ASP A 103 7.08 -6.62 -5.00
CA ASP A 103 8.03 -5.73 -4.35
C ASP A 103 9.02 -5.18 -5.39
N ASN A 104 8.85 -3.92 -5.81
CA ASN A 104 9.68 -3.26 -6.81
C ASN A 104 11.03 -2.75 -6.26
N ALA A 105 11.68 -3.53 -5.38
CA ALA A 105 13.10 -3.35 -5.11
C ALA A 105 13.85 -4.45 -5.86
N PRO A 106 14.91 -4.14 -6.64
CA PRO A 106 15.78 -5.19 -7.15
C PRO A 106 16.35 -5.91 -5.94
N ARG A 107 15.91 -7.16 -5.69
CA ARG A 107 16.54 -8.05 -4.71
C ARG A 107 17.94 -8.31 -5.24
N LYS A 108 18.89 -7.45 -4.84
CA LYS A 108 20.32 -7.67 -5.08
C LYS A 108 20.64 -9.08 -4.55
N PRO A 109 21.50 -9.85 -5.23
CA PRO A 109 21.92 -11.14 -4.73
C PRO A 109 22.35 -10.99 -3.27
N VAL A 110 21.71 -11.73 -2.37
CA VAL A 110 22.20 -11.85 -1.00
C VAL A 110 23.55 -12.57 -1.08
N GLY A 111 24.63 -11.79 -1.06
CA GLY A 111 25.98 -12.33 -1.03
C GLY A 111 26.14 -13.18 0.22
N SER A 112 26.75 -14.35 0.09
CA SER A 112 27.19 -15.09 1.27
C SER A 112 28.29 -14.29 1.96
N VAL A 113 28.23 -14.21 3.30
CA VAL A 113 29.31 -13.67 4.15
C VAL A 113 30.51 -14.63 4.18
N TYR A 114 30.48 -15.71 3.39
CA TYR A 114 31.48 -16.75 3.42
C TYR A 114 32.81 -16.24 2.87
N GLN A 115 33.81 -16.12 3.75
CA GLN A 115 35.20 -16.01 3.36
C GLN A 115 35.83 -17.39 3.39
N LYS A 116 36.41 -17.83 2.27
CA LYS A 116 37.15 -19.10 2.22
C LYS A 116 38.31 -19.01 3.20
N THR A 117 38.26 -19.83 4.24
CA THR A 117 39.31 -19.91 5.25
C THR A 117 40.65 -20.25 4.60
N ASN A 118 41.63 -19.36 4.77
CA ASN A 118 43.01 -19.62 4.34
C ASN A 118 43.75 -20.32 5.49
N ALA A 119 43.93 -21.63 5.36
CA ALA A 119 44.59 -22.46 6.38
C ALA A 119 45.98 -21.92 6.75
N ALA A 120 46.76 -21.40 5.80
CA ALA A 120 48.10 -20.86 6.08
C ALA A 120 48.07 -19.59 6.95
N VAL A 121 46.96 -18.84 6.94
CA VAL A 121 46.76 -17.64 7.77
C VAL A 121 46.21 -18.01 9.15
N GLU A 122 45.30 -18.98 9.25
CA GLU A 122 44.80 -19.47 10.54
C GLU A 122 45.85 -20.24 11.35
N ILE A 123 46.64 -21.10 10.70
CA ILE A 123 47.69 -21.89 11.37
C ILE A 123 48.71 -20.96 12.04
N LYS A 124 49.01 -19.79 11.45
CA LYS A 124 49.90 -18.81 12.06
C LYS A 124 49.31 -18.08 13.28
N ARG A 125 47.97 -17.97 13.38
CA ARG A 125 47.30 -17.38 14.54
C ARG A 125 47.34 -18.30 15.76
N VAL A 126 47.39 -19.61 15.54
CA VAL A 126 47.55 -20.60 16.60
C VAL A 126 49.02 -21.01 16.71
N LYS A 127 49.89 -20.09 17.12
CA LYS A 127 51.15 -20.48 17.78
C LYS A 127 50.85 -20.80 19.24
N ASN A 128 50.27 -21.97 19.47
CA ASN A 128 50.05 -22.47 20.83
C ASN A 128 51.14 -23.48 21.20
N ASP A 129 52.41 -23.03 21.16
CA ASP A 129 53.56 -23.82 21.62
C ASP A 129 53.52 -24.06 23.15
N GLY A 130 52.58 -23.42 23.86
CA GLY A 130 52.38 -23.55 25.31
C GLY A 130 51.26 -24.51 25.73
N PHE A 131 50.59 -25.21 24.81
CA PHE A 131 49.46 -26.08 25.16
C PHE A 131 49.86 -27.23 26.10
N TRP A 132 51.02 -27.85 25.86
CA TRP A 132 51.53 -28.96 26.68
C TRP A 132 52.34 -28.52 27.91
N ALA A 133 52.67 -27.22 28.03
CA ALA A 133 53.48 -26.69 29.14
C ALA A 133 52.68 -26.45 30.44
N ARG A 134 51.36 -26.69 30.44
CA ARG A 134 50.47 -26.47 31.60
C ARG A 134 49.98 -27.78 32.25
N ALA A 135 50.48 -28.92 31.79
CA ALA A 135 50.04 -30.23 32.24
C ALA A 135 50.98 -30.89 33.28
N GLU A 136 51.95 -30.15 33.82
CA GLU A 136 52.84 -30.60 34.91
C GLU A 136 52.76 -29.66 36.11
#